data_AF-A0A7S2FYX7-F1
#
_entry.id   AF-A0A7S2FYX7-F1
#
_cell.length_a   1.000
_cell.length_b   1.000
_cell.length_c   1.000
_cell.angle_alpha   90.00
_cell.angle_beta   90.00
_cell.angle_gamma   90.00
#
_symmetry.space_group_name_H-M   'P 1'
#
loop_
_entity.id
_entity.type
_entity.pdbx_description
1 polymer ?
#
loop_
_entity_poly.entity_id
_entity_poly.type
_entity_poly.pdbx_seq_one_letter_code
_entity_poly.pdbx_strand_id
1 'polypeptide(L)'
;YDVARIHLIFNWQGKNLLRNPDIGLDYDDKNEFTHLYTLVLKPDNTYSVHMDLKEKSSGSLHAYWDFPNKTHDDASDKKPEDWVDMKRIDDPAKKKPSDWVDEQRVRDPTAEMPREWDEDEDGTWEAPMI
;
A
#
# COMPACT_ATOMS: atom_id res chain seq x y z
N TYR A 1 13.90 5.80 -32.61
CA TYR A 1 14.28 5.25 -31.30
C TYR A 1 14.49 3.76 -31.49
N ASP A 2 15.74 3.34 -31.61
CA ASP A 2 16.06 1.92 -31.69
C ASP A 2 16.24 1.39 -30.26
N VAL A 3 15.40 0.43 -29.86
CA VAL A 3 15.41 -0.14 -28.51
C VAL A 3 16.26 -1.39 -28.54
N ALA A 4 17.56 -1.23 -28.33
CA ALA A 4 18.48 -2.34 -28.16
C ALA A 4 18.31 -2.96 -26.76
N ARG A 5 18.14 -4.28 -26.73
CA ARG A 5 17.87 -5.06 -25.52
C ARG A 5 18.49 -6.44 -25.59
N ILE A 6 18.79 -7.01 -24.44
CA ILE A 6 19.17 -8.42 -24.32
C ILE A 6 17.90 -9.25 -24.16
N HIS A 7 17.62 -10.15 -25.11
CA HIS A 7 16.48 -11.07 -25.01
C HIS A 7 16.81 -12.23 -24.09
N LEU A 8 15.93 -12.46 -23.13
CA LEU A 8 15.97 -13.63 -22.26
C LEU A 8 14.59 -14.27 -22.21
N ILE A 9 14.46 -15.41 -22.91
CA ILE A 9 13.20 -16.10 -23.15
C ILE A 9 13.31 -17.53 -22.62
N PHE A 10 12.36 -17.93 -21.78
CA PHE A 10 12.24 -19.31 -21.31
C PHE A 10 11.03 -19.97 -21.94
N ASN A 11 11.17 -21.23 -22.35
CA ASN A 11 10.02 -22.04 -22.76
C ASN A 11 9.47 -22.78 -21.54
N TRP A 12 8.16 -22.67 -21.32
CA TRP A 12 7.45 -23.41 -20.29
C TRP A 12 6.16 -24.00 -20.87
N GLN A 13 6.03 -25.32 -20.86
CA GLN A 13 4.86 -26.05 -21.38
C GLN A 13 4.44 -25.60 -22.79
N GLY A 14 5.40 -25.29 -23.67
CA GLY A 14 5.13 -24.83 -25.04
C GLY A 14 4.84 -23.34 -25.18
N LYS A 15 4.69 -22.58 -24.08
CA LYS A 15 4.60 -21.10 -24.09
C LYS A 15 5.99 -20.50 -23.92
N ASN A 16 6.36 -19.58 -24.81
CA ASN A 16 7.57 -18.77 -24.67
C ASN A 16 7.28 -17.59 -23.75
N LEU A 17 7.96 -17.55 -22.60
CA LEU A 17 7.89 -16.49 -21.62
C LEU A 17 9.06 -15.53 -21.85
N LEU A 18 8.75 -14.31 -22.28
CA LEU A 18 9.72 -13.22 -22.39
C LEU A 18 9.87 -12.53 -21.03
N ARG A 19 11.10 -12.10 -20.69
CA ARG A 19 11.37 -11.30 -19.48
C ARG A 19 10.64 -9.97 -19.54
N ASN A 20 10.05 -9.54 -18.43
CA ASN A 20 9.45 -8.22 -18.28
C ASN A 20 9.85 -7.59 -16.92
N PRO A 21 10.41 -6.36 -16.86
CA PRO A 21 10.76 -5.48 -17.99
C PRO A 21 11.87 -6.05 -18.90
N ASP A 22 12.16 -5.38 -20.01
CA ASP A 22 13.29 -5.72 -20.89
C ASP A 22 14.64 -5.37 -20.24
N ILE A 23 15.71 -6.07 -20.63
CA ILE A 23 17.09 -5.69 -20.25
C ILE A 23 17.59 -4.70 -21.29
N GLY A 24 17.59 -3.41 -20.94
CA GLY A 24 18.12 -2.36 -21.81
C GLY A 24 19.64 -2.40 -21.92
N LEU A 25 20.15 -1.89 -23.03
CA LEU A 25 21.57 -1.60 -23.23
C LEU A 25 21.84 -0.10 -23.08
N ASP A 26 22.93 0.22 -22.39
CA ASP A 26 23.44 1.57 -22.23
C ASP A 26 24.03 2.08 -23.57
N TYR A 27 24.34 3.38 -23.64
CA TYR A 27 24.96 3.95 -24.84
C TYR A 27 26.32 3.30 -25.14
N ASP A 28 27.14 3.10 -24.10
CA ASP A 28 28.50 2.55 -24.23
C ASP A 28 28.51 1.07 -24.64
N ASP A 29 27.42 0.33 -24.36
CA ASP A 29 27.26 -1.06 -24.76
C ASP A 29 26.99 -1.21 -26.27
N LYS A 30 26.59 -0.15 -26.95
CA LYS A 30 26.18 -0.16 -28.36
C LYS A 30 27.35 0.28 -29.24
N ASN A 31 28.41 -0.52 -29.24
CA ASN A 31 29.60 -0.25 -30.03
C ASN A 31 29.90 -1.40 -31.02
N GLU A 32 30.94 -1.22 -31.84
CA GLU A 32 31.31 -2.17 -32.90
C GLU A 32 32.26 -3.28 -32.41
N PHE A 33 32.57 -3.32 -31.11
CA PHE A 33 33.46 -4.34 -30.54
C PHE A 33 32.72 -5.66 -30.30
N THR A 34 33.50 -6.72 -30.18
CA THR A 34 32.99 -8.03 -29.78
C THR A 34 32.62 -8.01 -28.30
N HIS A 35 31.38 -8.39 -28.00
CA HIS A 35 30.87 -8.49 -26.63
C HIS A 35 30.67 -9.94 -26.20
N LEU A 36 30.89 -10.22 -24.91
CA LEU A 36 30.64 -11.52 -24.30
C LEU A 36 29.33 -11.49 -23.51
N TYR A 37 28.42 -12.39 -23.83
CA TYR A 37 27.16 -12.56 -23.09
C TYR A 37 27.20 -13.84 -22.25
N THR A 38 26.85 -13.71 -20.98
CA THR A 38 26.80 -14.84 -20.03
C THR A 38 25.45 -14.87 -19.34
N LEU A 39 24.78 -16.02 -19.38
CA LEU A 39 23.60 -16.32 -18.57
C LEU A 39 23.97 -17.36 -17.53
N VAL A 40 23.71 -17.06 -16.26
CA VAL A 40 23.81 -18.02 -15.15
C VAL A 40 22.41 -18.29 -14.64
N LEU A 41 22.01 -19.57 -14.64
CA LEU A 41 20.75 -20.03 -14.08
C LEU A 41 21.03 -20.99 -12.94
N LYS A 42 20.45 -20.73 -11.76
CA LYS A 42 20.66 -21.55 -10.57
C LYS A 42 19.43 -22.43 -10.28
N PRO A 43 19.63 -23.61 -9.64
CA PRO A 43 18.53 -24.50 -9.25
C PRO A 43 17.53 -23.89 -8.23
N ASP A 44 17.90 -22.78 -7.59
CA ASP A 44 17.05 -22.03 -6.65
C ASP A 44 16.05 -21.08 -7.36
N ASN A 45 15.91 -21.19 -8.68
CA ASN A 45 15.11 -20.31 -9.54
C ASN A 45 15.59 -18.85 -9.57
N THR A 46 16.88 -18.62 -9.36
CA THR A 46 17.51 -17.32 -9.60
C THR A 46 18.34 -17.30 -10.89
N TYR A 47 18.48 -16.13 -11.48
CA TYR A 47 19.25 -15.90 -12.70
C TYR A 47 20.17 -14.68 -12.56
N SER A 48 21.26 -14.67 -13.33
CA SER A 48 22.03 -13.45 -13.62
C SER A 48 22.45 -13.41 -15.10
N VAL A 49 22.40 -12.22 -15.69
CA VAL A 49 22.81 -11.93 -17.06
C VAL A 49 23.95 -10.94 -17.01
N HIS A 50 25.09 -11.30 -17.59
CA HIS A 50 26.26 -10.45 -17.65
C HIS A 50 26.61 -10.14 -19.12
N MET A 51 27.11 -8.94 -19.35
CA MET A 51 27.71 -8.50 -20.60
C MET A 51 29.13 -8.03 -20.29
N ASP A 52 30.13 -8.59 -20.97
CA ASP A 52 31.56 -8.34 -20.72
C ASP A 52 31.95 -8.54 -19.25
N LEU A 53 31.43 -9.62 -18.65
CA LEU A 53 31.59 -9.97 -17.23
C LEU A 53 30.96 -8.99 -16.23
N LYS A 54 30.30 -7.93 -16.70
CA LYS A 54 29.52 -6.99 -15.88
C LYS A 54 28.07 -7.43 -15.79
N GLU A 55 27.51 -7.45 -14.59
CA GLU A 55 26.10 -7.81 -14.39
C GLU A 55 25.18 -6.74 -15.00
N LYS A 56 24.26 -7.16 -15.88
CA LYS A 56 23.22 -6.32 -16.48
C LYS A 56 21.84 -6.56 -15.86
N SER A 57 21.60 -7.77 -15.36
CA SER A 57 20.39 -8.08 -14.60
C SER A 57 20.58 -9.31 -13.73
N SER A 58 19.98 -9.31 -12.55
CA SER A 58 19.89 -10.47 -11.67
C SER A 58 18.54 -10.52 -10.97
N GLY A 59 18.16 -11.68 -10.46
CA GLY A 59 16.98 -11.85 -9.59
C GLY A 59 16.31 -13.21 -9.69
N SER A 60 15.03 -13.28 -9.32
CA SER A 60 14.24 -14.53 -9.36
C SER A 60 13.44 -14.66 -10.65
N LEU A 61 13.34 -15.87 -11.18
CA LEU A 61 12.51 -16.17 -12.36
C LEU A 61 11.03 -15.79 -12.17
N HIS A 62 10.47 -16.00 -10.97
CA HIS A 62 9.05 -15.70 -10.70
C HIS A 62 8.76 -14.20 -10.60
N ALA A 63 9.80 -13.37 -10.47
CA ALA A 63 9.62 -11.92 -10.37
C ALA A 63 9.55 -11.23 -11.75
N TYR A 64 10.19 -11.82 -12.78
CA TYR A 64 10.35 -11.17 -14.09
C TYR A 64 9.73 -11.94 -15.25
N TRP A 65 9.20 -13.13 -15.02
CA TRP A 65 8.47 -13.91 -16.02
C TRP A 65 7.14 -14.36 -15.45
N ASP A 66 6.17 -14.53 -16.34
CA ASP A 66 4.84 -15.07 -16.05
C ASP A 66 4.88 -16.61 -15.92
N PHE A 67 5.73 -17.09 -15.02
CA PHE A 67 5.70 -18.49 -14.59
C PHE A 67 4.49 -18.70 -13.67
N PRO A 68 3.81 -19.86 -13.75
CA PRO A 68 2.74 -20.17 -12.83
C PRO A 68 3.26 -20.13 -11.38
N ASN A 69 2.51 -19.50 -10.48
CA ASN A 69 2.85 -19.45 -9.07
C ASN A 69 2.97 -20.86 -8.49
N LYS A 70 4.01 -21.09 -7.68
CA LYS A 70 4.19 -22.36 -6.96
C LYS A 70 3.08 -22.61 -5.92
N THR A 71 2.41 -21.55 -5.48
CA THR A 71 1.33 -21.57 -4.50
C THR A 71 0.06 -20.98 -5.11
N HIS A 72 -1.03 -21.73 -5.04
CA HIS A 72 -2.37 -21.24 -5.31
C HIS A 72 -2.95 -20.68 -4.02
N ASP A 73 -3.69 -19.57 -4.11
CA ASP A 73 -4.53 -19.10 -3.00
C ASP A 73 -5.57 -20.19 -2.69
N ASP A 74 -5.77 -20.51 -1.41
CA ASP A 74 -6.69 -21.58 -1.04
C ASP A 74 -8.12 -21.07 -1.28
N ALA A 75 -8.81 -21.65 -2.26
CA ALA A 75 -10.18 -21.26 -2.60
C ALA A 75 -11.18 -21.47 -1.45
N SER A 76 -10.81 -22.23 -0.41
CA SER A 76 -11.59 -22.39 0.82
C SER A 76 -11.24 -21.37 1.91
N ASP A 77 -10.16 -20.59 1.73
CA ASP A 77 -9.78 -19.55 2.68
C ASP A 77 -10.84 -18.44 2.64
N LYS A 78 -11.46 -18.24 3.80
CA LYS A 78 -12.44 -17.20 4.01
C LYS A 78 -11.90 -16.33 5.11
N LYS A 79 -11.89 -15.02 4.85
CA LYS A 79 -11.65 -14.02 5.87
C LYS A 79 -12.53 -14.33 7.10
N PRO A 80 -11.95 -14.56 8.29
CA PRO A 80 -12.74 -14.85 9.48
C PRO A 80 -13.61 -13.66 9.85
N GLU A 81 -14.78 -13.91 10.44
CA GLU A 81 -15.75 -12.87 10.80
C GLU A 81 -15.18 -11.84 11.79
N ASP A 82 -14.19 -12.22 12.59
CA ASP A 82 -13.51 -11.37 13.58
C ASP A 82 -12.32 -10.57 12.99
N TRP A 83 -12.17 -10.56 11.66
CA TRP A 83 -11.08 -9.82 11.02
C TRP A 83 -11.40 -8.33 10.91
N VAL A 84 -10.69 -7.50 11.69
CA VAL A 84 -10.85 -6.04 11.70
C VAL A 84 -9.89 -5.37 10.70
N ASP A 85 -10.42 -4.79 9.62
CA ASP A 85 -9.63 -3.99 8.66
C ASP A 85 -9.33 -2.56 9.13
N MET A 86 -9.90 -2.15 10.26
CA MET A 86 -9.76 -0.79 10.77
C MET A 86 -8.36 -0.57 11.36
N LYS A 87 -7.61 0.37 10.77
CA LYS A 87 -6.26 0.76 11.20
C LYS A 87 -6.19 1.35 12.62
N ARG A 88 -7.33 1.80 13.16
CA ARG A 88 -7.49 2.33 14.52
C ARG A 88 -8.78 1.77 15.10
N ILE A 89 -8.69 1.27 16.33
CA ILE A 89 -9.82 0.80 17.13
C ILE A 89 -9.87 1.69 18.36
N ASP A 90 -11.07 2.08 18.79
CA ASP A 90 -11.24 2.82 20.04
C ASP A 90 -10.82 1.95 21.22
N ASP A 91 -10.10 2.55 22.17
CA ASP A 91 -9.60 1.84 23.34
C ASP A 91 -10.78 1.39 24.23
N PRO A 92 -11.01 0.07 24.39
CA PRO A 92 -12.14 -0.44 25.17
C PRO A 92 -12.06 -0.09 26.67
N ALA A 93 -10.89 0.30 27.18
CA ALA A 93 -10.72 0.76 28.55
C ALA A 93 -11.06 2.26 28.73
N LYS A 94 -11.16 3.01 27.63
CA LYS A 94 -11.39 4.46 27.68
C LYS A 94 -12.88 4.75 27.79
N LYS A 95 -13.35 4.93 29.03
CA LYS A 95 -14.69 5.43 29.30
C LYS A 95 -14.75 6.93 29.03
N LYS A 96 -15.88 7.37 28.46
CA LYS A 96 -16.22 8.78 28.31
C LYS A 96 -16.12 9.50 29.67
N PRO A 97 -15.36 10.60 29.79
CA PRO A 97 -15.26 11.36 31.04
C PRO A 97 -16.63 11.89 31.49
N SER A 98 -16.84 12.04 32.80
CA SER A 98 -18.09 12.56 33.38
C SER A 98 -18.45 13.96 32.89
N ASP A 99 -17.44 14.78 32.54
CA ASP A 99 -17.62 16.16 32.05
C ASP A 99 -17.68 16.27 30.52
N TRP A 100 -17.84 15.15 29.80
CA TRP A 100 -17.97 15.18 28.35
C TRP A 100 -19.42 15.47 27.94
N VAL A 101 -19.65 16.69 27.47
CA VAL A 101 -20.94 17.16 26.96
C VAL A 101 -21.04 16.87 25.45
N ASP A 102 -22.07 16.13 25.02
CA ASP A 102 -22.33 15.89 23.58
C ASP A 102 -23.12 17.03 22.92
N GLU A 103 -23.77 17.87 23.73
CA GLU A 103 -24.55 19.00 23.25
C GLU A 103 -23.59 20.10 22.80
N GLN A 104 -23.73 20.52 21.54
CA GLN A 104 -22.93 21.61 20.96
C GLN A 104 -23.19 22.96 21.62
N ARG A 105 -24.27 23.07 22.41
CA ARG A 105 -24.62 24.29 23.12
C ARG A 105 -24.88 23.97 24.58
N VAL A 106 -24.12 24.56 25.48
CA VAL A 106 -24.28 24.41 26.94
C VAL A 106 -24.82 25.69 27.54
N ARG A 107 -25.64 25.62 28.60
CA ARG A 107 -26.10 26.83 29.30
C ARG A 107 -24.88 27.59 29.82
N ASP A 108 -24.78 28.88 29.52
CA ASP A 108 -23.67 29.73 29.94
C ASP A 108 -23.63 29.79 31.49
N PRO A 109 -22.62 29.19 32.13
CA PRO A 109 -22.54 29.16 33.59
C PRO A 109 -22.23 30.53 34.20
N THR A 110 -21.91 31.54 33.37
CA THR A 110 -21.61 32.90 33.80
C THR A 110 -22.75 33.89 33.56
N ALA A 111 -23.85 33.44 32.94
CA ALA A 111 -25.02 34.28 32.74
C ALA A 111 -25.81 34.43 34.06
N GLU A 112 -26.08 35.67 34.45
CA GLU A 112 -26.93 36.02 35.58
C GLU A 112 -28.26 36.60 35.07
N MET A 113 -29.33 36.41 35.86
CA MET A 113 -30.64 36.98 35.56
C MET A 113 -30.55 38.52 35.50
N PRO A 114 -31.06 39.16 34.43
CA PRO A 114 -31.08 40.61 34.32
C PRO A 114 -31.88 41.24 35.48
N ARG A 115 -31.44 42.40 35.97
CA ARG A 115 -32.12 43.13 37.05
C ARG A 115 -33.53 43.60 36.70
N GLU A 116 -33.85 43.66 35.41
CA GLU A 116 -35.15 44.08 34.87
C GLU A 116 -36.04 42.89 34.50
N TRP A 117 -35.64 41.65 34.83
CA TRP A 117 -36.45 40.45 34.61
C TRP A 117 -37.51 40.30 35.71
N ASP A 118 -38.78 40.19 35.32
CA ASP A 118 -39.90 39.95 36.24
C ASP A 118 -40.47 38.54 36.00
N GLU A 119 -40.29 37.61 36.94
CA GLU A 119 -40.72 36.22 36.76
C GLU A 119 -42.26 36.07 36.66
N ASP A 120 -43.03 37.04 37.16
CA ASP A 120 -44.50 37.01 37.10
C ASP A 120 -45.04 37.48 35.73
N GLU A 121 -44.34 38.40 35.05
CA GLU A 121 -44.73 38.91 33.72
C GLU A 121 -43.98 38.20 32.56
N ASP A 122 -42.68 37.91 32.72
CA ASP A 122 -41.80 37.33 31.70
C ASP A 122 -41.60 35.81 31.84
N GLY A 123 -41.95 35.22 32.99
CA GLY A 123 -41.82 33.79 33.29
C GLY A 123 -40.45 33.38 33.85
N THR A 124 -40.24 32.06 34.03
CA THR A 124 -38.98 31.52 34.59
C THR A 124 -37.79 31.79 33.66
N TRP A 125 -36.77 32.48 34.17
CA TRP A 125 -35.57 32.81 33.40
C TRP A 125 -34.74 31.56 33.06
N GLU A 126 -34.32 31.43 31.80
CA GLU A 126 -33.37 30.40 31.36
C GLU A 126 -32.08 31.03 30.81
N ALA A 127 -30.93 30.55 31.29
CA ALA A 127 -29.62 31.02 30.85
C ALA A 127 -29.42 30.73 29.34
N PRO A 128 -28.82 31.68 28.58
CA PRO A 128 -28.53 31.49 27.16
C PRO A 128 -27.56 30.33 26.96
N MET A 129 -27.71 29.60 25.85
CA MET A 129 -26.78 28.52 25.50
C MET A 129 -25.59 29.06 24.68
N ILE A 130 -24.37 28.63 25.01
CA ILE A 130 -23.09 28.93 24.34
C ILE A 130 -22.54 27.71 23.61
#